data_AF-A0A9Q8VF19-F1
#
_entry.id   AF-A0A9Q8VF19-F1
#
_cell.length_a   1.000
_cell.length_b   1.000
_cell.length_c   1.000
_cell.angle_alpha   90.00
_cell.angle_beta   90.00
_cell.angle_gamma   90.00
#
_symmetry.space_group_name_H-M   'P 1'
#
loop_
_entity.id
_entity.type
_entity.pdbx_description
1 polymer ?
#
loop_
_entity_poly.entity_id
_entity_poly.type
_entity_poly.pdbx_seq_one_letter_code
_entity_poly.pdbx_strand_id
1 'polypeptide(L)'
;MQCPALFVGLFRPTLIRVAKRMLSAALQGIEHGQLKITYPAPGSEQSPGRDDVTFGSGTPLATVHVKDDWFWVRVLASGSVGFAEAYVNGEIDIPDLLAIFKLALLNRRLLTRLDKRSPFLTKLYSLLATTNGIEEARRNAAAHYDLSNDMFAAFLSPDMTYSCPLWLPPHDPDYANDDLEKAQRRKLSYHIKAARIKASDHVLEIGTGWGSFAIQAVQETGCTVTTITLSKEQKALAKKRIDAAGLSSKIKVLLCDYREIPKLGIRFDKVVSIEMLEHTGIEHLREYFGVIKEVLPGEDAIATVQATMMSETVSIENVPVLDRAALTQGPLGTCSICRIAKEQIVSSPNTSAASLPPGIQVETYRPWLSRVQIFPGAYPPSLLQTLQAIDKGSGDHFIVDRVETFGGLGRAFQEWGEAFGREFDSRIRPALVAGRRQLCDVEVEEFRRKWQASCPLFYFAYCQAAFEAQTVRTVTIRLVRTGARILAQDYYE
;
A
#
# COMPACT_ATOMS: atom_id res chain seq x y z
N MET A 1 22.88 13.49 -38.98
CA MET A 1 22.03 12.71 -38.06
C MET A 1 20.81 13.57 -37.74
N GLN A 2 19.69 13.32 -38.42
CA GLN A 2 18.45 14.08 -38.28
C GLN A 2 17.59 13.50 -37.14
N CYS A 3 16.88 14.41 -36.49
CA CYS A 3 16.13 14.30 -35.25
C CYS A 3 15.06 13.17 -35.23
N PRO A 4 14.94 12.35 -34.17
CA PRO A 4 13.86 11.36 -33.99
C PRO A 4 12.44 11.95 -33.97
N ALA A 5 12.30 13.26 -33.72
CA ALA A 5 11.00 13.94 -33.61
C ALA A 5 10.23 14.06 -34.94
N LEU A 6 10.92 14.07 -36.09
CA LEU A 6 10.28 14.22 -37.41
C LEU A 6 9.57 12.94 -37.88
N PHE A 7 10.03 11.76 -37.44
CA PHE A 7 9.43 10.47 -37.83
C PHE A 7 8.10 10.20 -37.09
N VAL A 8 7.96 10.63 -35.84
CA VAL A 8 6.74 10.43 -35.05
C VAL A 8 5.60 11.31 -35.56
N GLY A 9 5.89 12.54 -36.01
CA GLY A 9 4.88 13.49 -36.49
C GLY A 9 4.09 13.01 -37.72
N LEU A 10 4.73 12.31 -38.66
CA LEU A 10 4.09 11.88 -39.91
C LEU A 10 3.11 10.71 -39.71
N PHE A 11 3.38 9.81 -38.76
CA PHE A 11 2.56 8.62 -38.49
C PHE A 11 1.60 8.80 -37.32
N ARG A 12 1.73 9.88 -36.54
CA ARG A 12 0.91 10.16 -35.35
C ARG A 12 -0.60 10.06 -35.61
N PRO A 13 -1.19 10.67 -36.66
CA PRO A 13 -2.64 10.58 -36.90
C PRO A 13 -3.11 9.15 -37.22
N THR A 14 -2.28 8.38 -37.95
CA THR A 14 -2.59 7.00 -38.33
C THR A 14 -2.52 6.07 -37.11
N LEU A 15 -1.47 6.21 -36.29
CA LEU A 15 -1.31 5.47 -35.04
C LEU A 15 -2.47 5.73 -34.07
N ILE A 16 -2.85 7.00 -33.87
CA ILE A 16 -4.00 7.38 -33.05
C ILE A 16 -5.28 6.72 -33.57
N ARG A 17 -5.53 6.78 -34.88
CA ARG A 17 -6.76 6.21 -35.48
C ARG A 17 -6.84 4.70 -35.29
N VAL A 18 -5.72 3.99 -35.49
CA VAL A 18 -5.65 2.53 -35.28
C VAL A 18 -5.84 2.21 -33.79
N ALA A 19 -5.14 2.93 -32.91
CA ALA A 19 -5.23 2.71 -31.47
C ALA A 19 -6.63 2.95 -30.91
N LYS A 20 -7.26 4.06 -31.30
CA LYS A 20 -8.64 4.41 -30.93
C LYS A 20 -9.61 3.33 -31.38
N ARG A 21 -9.50 2.81 -32.62
CA ARG A 21 -10.36 1.72 -33.12
C ARG A 21 -10.19 0.42 -32.33
N MET A 22 -8.94 -0.01 -32.11
CA MET A 22 -8.65 -1.25 -31.40
C MET A 22 -9.09 -1.21 -29.94
N LEU A 23 -8.80 -0.12 -29.24
CA LEU A 23 -9.21 0.06 -27.85
C LEU A 23 -10.72 0.23 -27.73
N SER A 24 -11.36 0.99 -28.61
CA SER A 24 -12.82 1.12 -28.61
C SER A 24 -13.49 -0.25 -28.79
N ALA A 25 -12.98 -1.09 -29.70
CA ALA A 25 -13.48 -2.45 -29.89
C ALA A 25 -13.30 -3.32 -28.63
N ALA A 26 -12.19 -3.17 -27.91
CA ALA A 26 -11.98 -3.88 -26.66
C ALA A 26 -12.91 -3.37 -25.54
N LEU A 27 -13.09 -2.05 -25.42
CA LEU A 27 -13.93 -1.41 -24.41
C LEU A 27 -15.43 -1.71 -24.59
N GLN A 28 -15.86 -2.17 -25.76
CA GLN A 28 -17.21 -2.75 -25.92
C GLN A 28 -17.46 -3.96 -25.00
N GLY A 29 -16.41 -4.61 -24.49
CA GLY A 29 -16.50 -5.70 -23.53
C GLY A 29 -16.68 -5.27 -22.07
N ILE A 30 -17.04 -4.00 -21.79
CA ILE A 30 -17.42 -3.55 -20.45
C ILE A 30 -18.79 -4.16 -20.12
N GLU A 31 -18.83 -5.03 -19.12
CA GLU A 31 -20.02 -5.77 -18.68
C GLU A 31 -20.70 -5.09 -17.48
N HIS A 32 -19.94 -4.37 -16.65
CA HIS A 32 -20.42 -3.78 -15.41
C HIS A 32 -20.11 -2.29 -15.33
N GLY A 33 -21.13 -1.44 -15.29
CA GLY A 33 -20.98 0.02 -15.23
C GLY A 33 -20.77 0.67 -16.60
N GLN A 34 -20.54 1.98 -16.59
CA GLN A 34 -20.47 2.79 -17.80
C GLN A 34 -19.18 3.62 -17.86
N LEU A 35 -18.52 3.63 -19.02
CA LEU A 35 -17.39 4.50 -19.32
C LEU A 35 -17.79 5.53 -20.38
N LYS A 36 -17.74 6.81 -20.04
CA LYS A 36 -17.93 7.92 -20.97
C LYS A 36 -16.59 8.57 -21.30
N ILE A 37 -16.23 8.62 -22.57
CA ILE A 37 -15.05 9.33 -23.06
C ILE A 37 -15.55 10.56 -23.81
N THR A 38 -15.14 11.73 -23.34
CA THR A 38 -15.62 13.02 -23.84
C THR A 38 -14.46 13.92 -24.23
N TYR A 39 -14.73 14.91 -25.06
CA TYR A 39 -13.76 15.95 -25.41
C TYR A 39 -14.21 17.29 -24.82
N PRO A 40 -13.29 18.19 -24.46
CA PRO A 40 -13.67 19.53 -24.01
C PRO A 40 -14.55 20.22 -25.07
N ALA A 41 -15.53 21.01 -24.60
CA ALA A 41 -16.43 21.75 -25.47
C ALA A 41 -15.61 22.59 -26.47
N PRO A 42 -16.00 22.64 -27.76
CA PRO A 42 -15.16 23.18 -28.81
C PRO A 42 -14.85 24.66 -28.58
N GLY A 43 -13.59 24.95 -28.23
CA GLY A 43 -12.98 26.26 -28.47
C GLY A 43 -12.65 26.37 -29.96
N SER A 44 -13.58 26.95 -30.73
CA SER A 44 -13.44 27.51 -32.09
C SER A 44 -12.66 26.78 -33.20
N GLU A 45 -12.19 25.55 -33.05
CA GLU A 45 -11.69 24.74 -34.18
C GLU A 45 -12.04 23.25 -33.97
N GLN A 46 -13.14 22.80 -34.58
CA GLN A 46 -13.47 21.38 -34.66
C GLN A 46 -12.45 20.66 -35.55
N SER A 47 -11.56 19.89 -34.93
CA SER A 47 -10.81 18.85 -35.65
C SER A 47 -11.77 17.68 -35.95
N PRO A 48 -11.93 17.23 -37.20
CA PRO A 48 -12.83 16.13 -37.54
C PRO A 48 -12.37 14.82 -36.87
N GLY A 49 -13.27 14.15 -36.12
CA GLY A 49 -13.05 12.84 -35.49
C GLY A 49 -13.04 12.79 -33.94
N ARG A 50 -13.43 13.88 -33.26
CA ARG A 50 -13.58 13.98 -31.80
C ARG A 50 -15.05 13.90 -31.36
N ASP A 51 -15.64 12.72 -31.52
CA ASP A 51 -16.98 12.44 -30.99
C ASP A 51 -16.88 11.81 -29.61
N ASP A 52 -17.78 12.22 -28.71
CA ASP A 52 -18.00 11.56 -27.42
C ASP A 52 -18.38 10.09 -27.65
N VAL A 53 -17.80 9.18 -26.87
CA VAL A 53 -18.07 7.74 -26.96
C VAL A 53 -18.45 7.22 -25.59
N THR A 54 -19.46 6.36 -25.55
CA THR A 54 -19.91 5.69 -24.32
C THR A 54 -19.83 4.18 -24.48
N PHE A 55 -19.33 3.49 -23.46
CA PHE A 55 -19.22 2.04 -23.39
C PHE A 55 -19.92 1.51 -22.13
N GLY A 56 -20.60 0.38 -22.25
CA GLY A 56 -21.34 -0.21 -21.14
C GLY A 56 -22.55 0.62 -20.69
N SER A 57 -23.17 0.18 -19.59
CA SER A 57 -24.34 0.82 -19.00
C SER A 57 -24.43 0.52 -17.50
N GLY A 58 -25.17 1.36 -16.76
CA GLY A 58 -25.34 1.22 -15.32
C GLY A 58 -24.27 1.94 -14.49
N THR A 59 -24.12 1.54 -13.23
CA THR A 59 -23.20 2.16 -12.27
C THR A 59 -22.00 1.23 -11.99
N PRO A 60 -20.81 1.77 -11.69
CA PRO A 60 -20.46 3.20 -11.60
C PRO A 60 -20.40 3.87 -12.98
N LEU A 61 -20.68 5.19 -13.02
CA LEU A 61 -20.47 6.03 -14.19
C LEU A 61 -19.09 6.67 -14.12
N ALA A 62 -18.17 6.21 -14.95
CA ALA A 62 -16.82 6.74 -15.03
C ALA A 62 -16.67 7.62 -16.26
N THR A 63 -16.08 8.81 -16.11
CA THR A 63 -15.88 9.75 -17.22
C THR A 63 -14.40 10.03 -17.44
N VAL A 64 -13.97 10.12 -18.69
CA VAL A 64 -12.62 10.56 -19.10
C VAL A 64 -12.79 11.72 -20.07
N HIS A 65 -12.15 12.85 -19.79
CA HIS A 65 -12.04 13.99 -20.68
C HIS A 65 -10.70 13.91 -21.42
N VAL A 66 -10.73 13.73 -22.74
CA VAL A 66 -9.52 13.60 -23.56
C VAL A 66 -9.07 14.98 -24.04
N LYS A 67 -7.84 15.36 -23.69
CA LYS A 67 -7.18 16.58 -24.16
C LYS A 67 -6.24 16.30 -25.34
N ASP A 68 -5.47 15.21 -25.26
CA ASP A 68 -4.60 14.72 -26.33
C ASP A 68 -4.94 13.27 -26.69
N ASP A 69 -5.25 13.04 -27.96
CA ASP A 69 -5.59 11.72 -28.50
C ASP A 69 -4.43 10.71 -28.44
N TRP A 70 -3.20 11.15 -28.13
CA TRP A 70 -2.06 10.28 -27.86
C TRP A 70 -2.29 9.30 -26.70
N PHE A 71 -3.20 9.64 -25.79
CA PHE A 71 -3.75 8.74 -24.77
C PHE A 71 -4.09 7.34 -25.31
N TRP A 72 -4.77 7.27 -26.47
CA TRP A 72 -5.17 5.99 -27.07
C TRP A 72 -3.95 5.13 -27.43
N VAL A 73 -2.88 5.74 -27.92
CA VAL A 73 -1.65 5.03 -28.27
C VAL A 73 -0.97 4.51 -27.00
N ARG A 74 -0.91 5.33 -25.92
CA ARG A 74 -0.34 4.89 -24.63
C ARG A 74 -1.08 3.71 -24.03
N VAL A 75 -2.39 3.77 -23.96
CA VAL A 75 -3.20 2.68 -23.39
C VAL A 75 -3.06 1.41 -24.22
N LEU A 76 -3.00 1.51 -25.55
CA LEU A 76 -2.82 0.32 -26.39
C LEU A 76 -1.42 -0.28 -26.21
N ALA A 77 -0.39 0.56 -26.09
CA ALA A 77 1.00 0.14 -25.97
C ALA A 77 1.35 -0.39 -24.57
N SER A 78 0.78 0.19 -23.52
CA SER A 78 1.22 -0.03 -22.13
C SER A 78 0.07 -0.31 -21.16
N GLY A 79 -1.15 -0.54 -21.66
CA GLY A 79 -2.30 -0.92 -20.84
C GLY A 79 -2.61 0.05 -19.71
N SER A 80 -2.81 -0.48 -18.51
CA SER A 80 -3.06 0.28 -17.28
C SER A 80 -1.95 1.30 -16.95
N VAL A 81 -0.70 1.01 -17.30
CA VAL A 81 0.43 1.93 -17.12
C VAL A 81 0.32 3.10 -18.09
N GLY A 82 -0.01 2.83 -19.36
CA GLY A 82 -0.20 3.87 -20.36
C GLY A 82 -1.37 4.80 -20.04
N PHE A 83 -2.43 4.26 -19.42
CA PHE A 83 -3.55 5.04 -18.91
C PHE A 83 -3.10 6.01 -17.80
N ALA A 84 -2.31 5.53 -16.85
CA ALA A 84 -1.78 6.37 -15.77
C ALA A 84 -0.81 7.45 -16.28
N GLU A 85 0.07 7.11 -17.21
CA GLU A 85 0.98 8.08 -17.85
C GLU A 85 0.21 9.18 -18.57
N ALA A 86 -0.85 8.82 -19.32
CA ALA A 86 -1.69 9.81 -19.99
C ALA A 86 -2.33 10.78 -18.99
N TYR A 87 -2.78 10.28 -17.83
CA TYR A 87 -3.34 11.12 -16.78
C TYR A 87 -2.30 12.06 -16.17
N VAL A 88 -1.13 11.53 -15.82
CA VAL A 88 -0.02 12.28 -15.22
C VAL A 88 0.50 13.36 -16.16
N ASN A 89 0.62 13.06 -17.45
CA ASN A 89 1.09 13.98 -18.48
C ASN A 89 0.03 15.02 -18.88
N GLY A 90 -1.18 14.97 -18.31
CA GLY A 90 -2.28 15.87 -18.65
C GLY A 90 -2.92 15.64 -20.02
N GLU A 91 -2.69 14.46 -20.62
CA GLU A 91 -3.33 14.05 -21.89
C GLU A 91 -4.82 13.74 -21.68
N ILE A 92 -5.21 13.35 -20.46
CA ILE A 92 -6.59 13.15 -20.02
C ILE A 92 -6.85 13.82 -18.66
N ASP A 93 -8.09 14.25 -18.44
CA ASP A 93 -8.63 14.62 -17.13
C ASP A 93 -9.75 13.65 -16.75
N ILE A 94 -9.90 13.38 -15.46
CA ILE A 94 -10.88 12.44 -14.93
C ILE A 94 -11.57 13.13 -13.74
N PRO A 95 -12.89 13.42 -13.81
CA PRO A 95 -13.59 14.14 -12.74
C PRO A 95 -13.85 13.26 -11.52
N ASP A 96 -14.11 11.96 -11.74
CA ASP A 96 -14.27 10.96 -10.68
C ASP A 96 -13.37 9.76 -10.97
N LEU A 97 -12.17 9.81 -10.40
CA LEU A 97 -11.23 8.71 -10.49
C LEU A 97 -11.74 7.46 -9.75
N LEU A 98 -12.51 7.59 -8.66
CA LEU A 98 -13.02 6.43 -7.90
C LEU A 98 -13.91 5.58 -8.81
N ALA A 99 -14.77 6.25 -9.58
CA ALA A 99 -15.62 5.60 -10.56
C ALA A 99 -14.79 4.86 -11.62
N ILE A 100 -13.67 5.41 -12.09
CA ILE A 100 -12.75 4.71 -13.00
C ILE A 100 -12.16 3.45 -12.35
N PHE A 101 -11.70 3.50 -11.10
CA PHE A 101 -11.15 2.32 -10.41
C PHE A 101 -12.22 1.27 -10.11
N LYS A 102 -13.40 1.68 -9.66
CA LYS A 102 -14.53 0.77 -9.43
C LYS A 102 -14.93 0.09 -10.74
N LEU A 103 -15.04 0.85 -11.83
CA LEU A 103 -15.30 0.30 -13.16
C LEU A 103 -14.20 -0.68 -13.58
N ALA A 104 -12.93 -0.30 -13.44
CA ALA A 104 -11.78 -1.12 -13.77
C ALA A 104 -11.78 -2.45 -13.01
N LEU A 105 -12.06 -2.40 -11.71
CA LEU A 105 -12.10 -3.56 -10.83
C LEU A 105 -13.26 -4.51 -11.18
N LEU A 106 -14.46 -3.96 -11.43
CA LEU A 106 -15.62 -4.75 -11.85
C LEU A 106 -15.37 -5.42 -13.20
N ASN A 107 -14.62 -4.77 -14.10
CA ASN A 107 -14.27 -5.30 -15.42
C ASN A 107 -12.83 -5.86 -15.48
N ARG A 108 -12.26 -6.32 -14.37
CA ARG A 108 -10.84 -6.75 -14.27
C ARG A 108 -10.39 -7.77 -15.31
N ARG A 109 -11.30 -8.64 -15.77
CA ARG A 109 -11.01 -9.67 -16.80
C ARG A 109 -10.69 -9.00 -18.14
N LEU A 110 -11.42 -7.95 -18.49
CA LEU A 110 -11.18 -7.14 -19.68
C LEU A 110 -9.81 -6.46 -19.58
N LEU A 111 -9.53 -5.81 -18.46
CA LEU A 111 -8.25 -5.11 -18.24
C LEU A 111 -7.05 -6.05 -18.26
N THR A 112 -7.17 -7.23 -17.64
CA THR A 112 -6.10 -8.24 -17.66
C THR A 112 -5.79 -8.69 -19.10
N ARG A 113 -6.81 -8.81 -19.97
CA ARG A 113 -6.60 -9.12 -21.40
C ARG A 113 -5.94 -7.97 -22.17
N LEU A 114 -6.16 -6.73 -21.76
CA LEU A 114 -5.49 -5.56 -22.34
C LEU A 114 -4.02 -5.50 -21.91
N ASP A 115 -3.74 -5.72 -20.62
CA ASP A 115 -2.37 -5.70 -20.07
C ASP A 115 -1.52 -6.86 -20.60
N LYS A 116 -2.10 -8.06 -20.78
CA LYS A 116 -1.39 -9.23 -21.35
C LYS A 116 -0.98 -9.07 -22.82
N ARG A 117 -1.51 -8.09 -23.56
CA ARG A 117 -1.14 -7.84 -24.97
C ARG A 117 0.15 -7.03 -25.14
N SER A 118 0.77 -6.55 -24.05
CA SER A 118 2.07 -5.85 -24.09
C SER A 118 3.17 -6.56 -23.27
N PRO A 119 3.66 -7.72 -23.72
CA PRO A 119 4.66 -8.50 -22.98
C PRO A 119 6.07 -7.87 -22.98
N PHE A 120 6.42 -7.10 -24.02
CA PHE A 120 7.81 -6.66 -24.24
C PHE A 120 8.27 -5.59 -23.24
N LEU A 121 7.43 -4.58 -22.99
CA LEU A 121 7.68 -3.56 -21.97
C LEU A 121 7.45 -4.10 -20.55
N THR A 122 6.61 -5.11 -20.37
CA THR A 122 6.36 -5.71 -19.05
C THR A 122 7.61 -6.42 -18.50
N LYS A 123 8.28 -7.18 -19.38
CA LYS A 123 9.46 -8.01 -19.07
C LYS A 123 10.75 -7.21 -18.90
N LEU A 124 10.95 -6.15 -19.69
CA LEU A 124 12.15 -5.31 -19.60
C LEU A 124 12.26 -4.58 -18.26
N TYR A 125 11.13 -4.17 -17.66
CA TYR A 125 11.12 -3.50 -16.36
C TYR A 125 11.05 -4.46 -15.17
N SER A 126 10.52 -5.68 -15.28
CA SER A 126 10.67 -6.67 -14.20
C SER A 126 12.13 -7.11 -14.01
N LEU A 127 12.94 -6.98 -15.07
CA LEU A 127 14.40 -7.10 -15.02
C LEU A 127 15.08 -5.86 -14.41
N LEU A 128 14.38 -4.71 -14.38
CA LEU A 128 14.77 -3.47 -13.71
C LEU A 128 14.10 -3.30 -12.34
N ALA A 129 13.25 -4.25 -11.91
CA ALA A 129 12.78 -4.35 -10.54
C ALA A 129 13.98 -4.86 -9.74
N THR A 130 14.72 -3.91 -9.24
CA THR A 130 16.02 -4.07 -8.63
C THR A 130 15.92 -4.86 -7.32
N THR A 131 17.00 -5.54 -6.97
CA THR A 131 17.11 -6.37 -5.76
C THR A 131 17.17 -5.47 -4.53
N ASN A 132 16.33 -5.71 -3.51
CA ASN A 132 16.25 -4.91 -2.27
C ASN A 132 17.46 -5.09 -1.32
N GLY A 133 18.68 -4.87 -1.82
CA GLY A 133 19.88 -4.78 -1.00
C GLY A 133 19.84 -3.59 -0.02
N ILE A 134 20.73 -3.56 0.97
CA ILE A 134 20.77 -2.52 2.02
C ILE A 134 20.93 -1.12 1.44
N GLU A 135 21.85 -0.93 0.48
CA GLU A 135 22.07 0.37 -0.17
C GLU A 135 20.86 0.83 -0.98
N GLU A 136 20.09 -0.11 -1.53
CA GLU A 136 18.90 0.19 -2.30
C GLU A 136 17.69 0.50 -1.44
N ALA A 137 17.47 -0.27 -0.38
CA ALA A 137 16.46 0.05 0.63
C ALA A 137 16.68 1.47 1.20
N ARG A 138 17.94 1.86 1.44
CA ARG A 138 18.32 3.24 1.81
C ARG A 138 17.96 4.25 0.73
N ARG A 139 18.24 3.97 -0.54
CA ARG A 139 17.89 4.86 -1.67
C ARG A 139 16.39 4.99 -1.87
N ASN A 140 15.63 3.90 -1.74
CA ASN A 140 14.17 3.89 -1.85
C ASN A 140 13.55 4.67 -0.68
N ALA A 141 14.02 4.45 0.55
CA ALA A 141 13.58 5.23 1.70
C ALA A 141 13.90 6.73 1.55
N ALA A 142 15.07 7.08 1.00
CA ALA A 142 15.44 8.46 0.69
C ALA A 142 14.54 9.06 -0.40
N ALA A 143 14.30 8.36 -1.51
CA ALA A 143 13.45 8.85 -2.60
C ALA A 143 11.99 9.12 -2.16
N HIS A 144 11.51 8.37 -1.17
CA HIS A 144 10.12 8.41 -0.68
C HIS A 144 9.91 9.31 0.52
N TYR A 145 10.86 9.32 1.46
CA TYR A 145 10.74 10.03 2.73
C TYR A 145 11.71 11.22 2.86
N ASP A 146 12.59 11.48 1.89
CA ASP A 146 13.26 12.79 1.73
C ASP A 146 12.37 13.78 0.94
N LEU A 147 11.09 13.43 0.71
CA LEU A 147 10.04 14.42 0.50
C LEU A 147 9.91 15.26 1.78
N SER A 148 9.80 16.59 1.63
CA SER A 148 9.81 17.53 2.76
C SER A 148 8.83 17.12 3.86
N ASN A 149 9.30 17.08 5.13
CA ASN A 149 8.44 16.86 6.30
C ASN A 149 7.24 17.82 6.32
N ASP A 150 7.39 19.03 5.77
CA ASP A 150 6.33 20.03 5.69
C ASP A 150 5.20 19.61 4.75
N MET A 151 5.51 18.83 3.71
CA MET A 151 4.52 18.24 2.81
C MET A 151 3.70 17.20 3.57
N PHE A 152 4.34 16.25 4.26
CA PHE A 152 3.62 15.23 5.05
C PHE A 152 2.78 15.88 6.17
N ALA A 153 3.34 16.89 6.84
CA ALA A 153 2.62 17.65 7.86
C ALA A 153 1.45 18.49 7.33
N ALA A 154 1.28 18.59 6.01
CA ALA A 154 0.14 19.28 5.41
C ALA A 154 -1.12 18.40 5.36
N PHE A 155 -0.96 17.08 5.31
CA PHE A 155 -2.10 16.16 5.13
C PHE A 155 -2.20 15.03 6.15
N LEU A 156 -1.13 14.72 6.89
CA LEU A 156 -1.19 13.78 8.00
C LEU A 156 -1.81 14.44 9.24
N SER A 157 -2.24 13.60 10.18
CA SER A 157 -2.60 14.04 11.53
C SER A 157 -1.37 14.62 12.27
N PRO A 158 -1.56 15.45 13.32
CA PRO A 158 -0.47 16.10 14.07
C PRO A 158 0.58 15.13 14.65
N ASP A 159 0.18 13.89 14.91
CA ASP A 159 1.06 12.80 15.35
C ASP A 159 2.04 12.34 14.25
N MET A 160 1.87 12.79 13.00
CA MET A 160 2.67 12.44 11.82
C MET A 160 2.68 10.94 11.54
N THR A 161 1.57 10.23 11.80
CA THR A 161 1.49 8.79 11.52
C THR A 161 1.02 8.55 10.09
N TYR A 162 1.88 7.94 9.27
CA TYR A 162 1.56 7.48 7.91
C TYR A 162 1.45 5.96 7.87
N SER A 163 0.35 5.44 8.40
CA SER A 163 -0.01 4.02 8.36
C SER A 163 -1.52 3.84 8.56
N CYS A 164 -2.05 2.62 8.40
CA CYS A 164 -3.46 2.33 8.69
C CYS A 164 -3.86 2.73 10.13
N PRO A 165 -4.89 3.59 10.31
CA PRO A 165 -5.47 3.87 11.61
C PRO A 165 -6.47 2.79 12.03
N LEU A 166 -6.84 2.79 13.32
CA LEU A 166 -7.88 1.93 13.88
C LEU A 166 -9.09 2.80 14.25
N TRP A 167 -10.09 2.84 13.37
CA TRP A 167 -11.33 3.58 13.60
C TRP A 167 -12.22 2.88 14.62
N LEU A 168 -13.13 3.63 15.24
CA LEU A 168 -14.26 3.07 15.94
C LEU A 168 -15.12 2.20 14.99
N PRO A 169 -15.84 1.20 15.52
CA PRO A 169 -16.83 0.48 14.73
C PRO A 169 -17.91 1.45 14.19
N PRO A 170 -18.45 1.26 12.97
CA PRO A 170 -19.49 2.14 12.42
C PRO A 170 -20.77 2.26 13.25
N HIS A 171 -21.03 1.28 14.13
CA HIS A 171 -22.16 1.27 15.05
C HIS A 171 -21.89 1.99 16.37
N ASP A 172 -20.65 2.40 16.62
CA ASP A 172 -20.28 3.17 17.80
C ASP A 172 -20.91 4.58 17.71
N PRO A 173 -21.59 5.07 18.76
CA PRO A 173 -22.21 6.39 18.76
C PRO A 173 -21.22 7.52 18.48
N ASP A 174 -19.94 7.34 18.81
CA ASP A 174 -18.89 8.34 18.61
C ASP A 174 -18.15 8.19 17.26
N TYR A 175 -18.53 7.23 16.40
CA TYR A 175 -17.87 7.00 15.11
C TYR A 175 -17.78 8.25 14.23
N ALA A 176 -18.84 9.05 14.21
CA ALA A 176 -18.91 10.29 13.44
C ALA A 176 -17.92 11.37 13.92
N ASN A 177 -17.49 11.30 15.20
CA ASN A 177 -16.55 12.23 15.83
C ASN A 177 -15.14 11.64 15.99
N ASP A 178 -14.92 10.42 15.49
CA ASP A 178 -13.62 9.75 15.49
C ASP A 178 -12.77 10.38 14.39
N ASP A 179 -11.86 11.27 14.74
CA ASP A 179 -10.94 11.90 13.81
C ASP A 179 -9.70 11.02 13.55
N LEU A 180 -8.96 11.32 12.48
CA LEU A 180 -7.76 10.59 12.10
C LEU A 180 -6.75 10.46 13.24
N GLU A 181 -6.52 11.52 14.01
CA GLU A 181 -5.52 11.50 15.09
C GLU A 181 -5.94 10.53 16.20
N LYS A 182 -7.21 10.55 16.62
CA LYS A 182 -7.75 9.58 17.58
C LYS A 182 -7.62 8.16 17.06
N ALA A 183 -7.93 7.93 15.79
CA ALA A 183 -7.84 6.61 15.18
C ALA A 183 -6.40 6.11 15.05
N GLN A 184 -5.43 7.00 14.76
CA GLN A 184 -4.01 6.67 14.78
C GLN A 184 -3.52 6.34 16.19
N ARG A 185 -3.84 7.18 17.18
CA ARG A 185 -3.49 6.93 18.58
C ARG A 185 -4.09 5.62 19.10
N ARG A 186 -5.34 5.31 18.73
CA ARG A 186 -5.99 4.04 19.06
C ARG A 186 -5.22 2.84 18.49
N LYS A 187 -4.78 2.93 17.24
CA LYS A 187 -3.92 1.89 16.62
C LYS A 187 -2.59 1.75 17.35
N LEU A 188 -1.95 2.84 17.75
CA LEU A 188 -0.71 2.79 18.51
C LEU A 188 -0.91 2.13 19.90
N SER A 189 -1.95 2.51 20.64
CA SER A 189 -2.32 1.87 21.92
C SER A 189 -2.65 0.38 21.72
N TYR A 190 -3.29 0.02 20.61
CA TYR A 190 -3.56 -1.38 20.28
C TYR A 190 -2.25 -2.17 20.21
N HIS A 191 -1.23 -1.69 19.48
CA HIS A 191 0.07 -2.39 19.37
C HIS A 191 0.78 -2.51 20.72
N ILE A 192 0.74 -1.44 21.53
CA ILE A 192 1.31 -1.43 22.89
C ILE A 192 0.66 -2.54 23.76
N LYS A 193 -0.67 -2.63 23.73
CA LYS A 193 -1.44 -3.64 24.47
C LYS A 193 -1.26 -5.04 23.91
N ALA A 194 -1.29 -5.20 22.59
CA ALA A 194 -1.13 -6.48 21.92
C ALA A 194 0.26 -7.09 22.18
N ALA A 195 1.30 -6.25 22.20
CA ALA A 195 2.65 -6.64 22.60
C ALA A 195 2.81 -6.79 24.12
N ARG A 196 1.82 -6.40 24.93
CA ARG A 196 1.86 -6.44 26.41
C ARG A 196 3.08 -5.72 26.98
N ILE A 197 3.39 -4.53 26.44
CA ILE A 197 4.55 -3.73 26.83
C ILE A 197 4.39 -3.26 28.28
N LYS A 198 5.46 -3.40 29.07
CA LYS A 198 5.55 -2.97 30.47
C LYS A 198 6.65 -1.93 30.66
N ALA A 199 6.62 -1.24 31.80
CA ALA A 199 7.62 -0.24 32.17
C ALA A 199 9.07 -0.77 32.19
N SER A 200 9.23 -2.06 32.49
CA SER A 200 10.54 -2.75 32.53
C SER A 200 11.12 -3.04 31.16
N ASP A 201 10.30 -3.01 30.10
CA ASP A 201 10.66 -3.57 28.82
C ASP A 201 11.55 -2.63 28.01
N HIS A 202 12.48 -3.22 27.27
CA HIS A 202 13.19 -2.58 26.16
C HIS A 202 12.57 -3.01 24.84
N VAL A 203 11.92 -2.08 24.16
CA VAL A 203 11.15 -2.31 22.93
C VAL A 203 11.98 -1.92 21.71
N LEU A 204 12.02 -2.80 20.71
CA LEU A 204 12.47 -2.46 19.37
C LEU A 204 11.28 -2.06 18.50
N GLU A 205 11.30 -0.84 17.96
CA GLU A 205 10.42 -0.42 16.88
C GLU A 205 11.18 -0.48 15.55
N ILE A 206 10.70 -1.32 14.62
CA ILE A 206 11.22 -1.42 13.26
C ILE A 206 10.38 -0.50 12.36
N GLY A 207 10.96 0.64 11.98
CA GLY A 207 10.30 1.67 11.18
C GLY A 207 9.80 2.84 12.04
N THR A 208 10.69 3.77 12.39
CA THR A 208 10.40 4.92 13.26
C THR A 208 9.25 5.81 12.78
N GLY A 209 9.05 5.93 11.46
CA GLY A 209 8.26 7.02 10.89
C GLY A 209 8.75 8.36 11.45
N TRP A 210 7.85 9.10 12.10
CA TRP A 210 8.18 10.36 12.81
C TRP A 210 8.11 10.24 14.33
N GLY A 211 8.20 9.03 14.86
CA GLY A 211 8.33 8.73 16.29
C GLY A 211 7.02 8.63 17.08
N SER A 212 5.86 8.59 16.41
CA SER A 212 4.56 8.56 17.09
C SER A 212 4.38 7.35 18.00
N PHE A 213 4.72 6.14 17.52
CA PHE A 213 4.68 4.94 18.35
C PHE A 213 5.64 5.02 19.54
N ALA A 214 6.92 5.35 19.30
CA ALA A 214 7.91 5.43 20.37
C ALA A 214 7.51 6.41 21.48
N ILE A 215 7.02 7.60 21.10
CA ILE A 215 6.54 8.61 22.06
C ILE A 215 5.37 8.05 22.86
N GLN A 216 4.36 7.49 22.19
CA GLN A 216 3.16 6.99 22.86
C GLN A 216 3.45 5.77 23.76
N ALA A 217 4.32 4.84 23.32
CA ALA A 217 4.70 3.67 24.09
C ALA A 217 5.37 4.05 25.41
N VAL A 218 6.30 5.01 25.39
CA VAL A 218 6.95 5.50 26.61
C VAL A 218 5.99 6.28 27.49
N GLN A 219 5.10 7.09 26.92
CA GLN A 219 4.09 7.85 27.68
C GLN A 219 3.08 6.93 28.38
N GLU A 220 2.61 5.88 27.72
CA GLU A 220 1.61 4.97 28.28
C GLU A 220 2.19 3.98 29.28
N THR A 221 3.45 3.56 29.11
CA THR A 221 4.01 2.43 29.88
C THR A 221 5.25 2.75 30.68
N GLY A 222 6.00 3.81 30.33
CA GLY A 222 7.30 4.12 30.94
C GLY A 222 8.47 3.25 30.45
N CYS A 223 8.25 2.40 29.44
CA CYS A 223 9.25 1.52 28.83
C CYS A 223 10.42 2.30 28.21
N THR A 224 11.41 1.58 27.70
CA THR A 224 12.46 2.16 26.85
C THR A 224 12.28 1.70 25.41
N VAL A 225 12.54 2.58 24.44
CA VAL A 225 12.36 2.28 23.03
C VAL A 225 13.65 2.52 22.27
N THR A 226 14.14 1.52 21.53
CA THR A 226 15.04 1.74 20.40
C THR A 226 14.23 1.69 19.13
N THR A 227 14.23 2.76 18.36
CA THR A 227 13.50 2.86 17.11
C THR A 227 14.45 3.09 15.94
N ILE A 228 14.21 2.42 14.82
CA ILE A 228 15.12 2.44 13.67
C ILE A 228 14.44 2.92 12.39
N THR A 229 15.15 3.71 11.60
CA THR A 229 14.74 4.15 10.27
C THR A 229 15.94 4.21 9.32
N LEU A 230 15.67 4.18 8.01
CA LEU A 230 16.65 4.43 6.96
C LEU A 230 16.64 5.91 6.49
N SER A 231 15.62 6.69 6.85
CA SER A 231 15.51 8.10 6.44
C SER A 231 16.16 9.04 7.45
N LYS A 232 17.04 9.93 6.95
CA LYS A 232 17.68 10.97 7.75
C LYS A 232 16.67 12.03 8.20
N GLU A 233 15.74 12.40 7.32
CA GLU A 233 14.71 13.40 7.59
C GLU A 233 13.72 12.92 8.65
N GLN A 234 13.26 11.67 8.55
CA GLN A 234 12.44 11.03 9.59
C GLN A 234 13.16 11.02 10.94
N LYS A 235 14.42 10.59 10.96
CA LYS A 235 15.22 10.59 12.19
C LYS A 235 15.35 11.99 12.78
N ALA A 236 15.60 13.01 11.96
CA ALA A 236 15.78 14.38 12.43
C ALA A 236 14.50 14.93 13.07
N LEU A 237 13.35 14.77 12.41
CA LEU A 237 12.07 15.24 12.95
C LEU A 237 11.58 14.38 14.12
N ALA A 238 11.75 13.06 14.08
CA ALA A 238 11.43 12.18 15.21
C ALA A 238 12.19 12.60 16.47
N LYS A 239 13.50 12.86 16.35
CA LYS A 239 14.30 13.37 17.48
C LYS A 239 13.76 14.69 18.03
N LYS A 240 13.47 15.67 17.17
CA LYS A 240 12.88 16.95 17.60
C LYS A 240 11.56 16.74 18.37
N ARG A 241 10.69 15.85 17.88
CA ARG A 241 9.40 15.52 18.53
C ARG A 241 9.61 14.82 19.88
N ILE A 242 10.55 13.88 19.95
CA ILE A 242 10.92 13.17 21.19
C ILE A 242 11.50 14.14 22.23
N ASP A 243 12.38 15.05 21.81
CA ASP A 243 12.99 16.08 22.65
C ASP A 243 11.92 17.04 23.18
N ALA A 244 11.01 17.50 22.31
CA ALA A 244 9.88 18.35 22.69
C ALA A 244 8.92 17.65 23.66
N ALA A 245 8.78 16.33 23.59
CA ALA A 245 8.01 15.52 24.53
C ALA A 245 8.76 15.24 25.86
N GLY A 246 10.05 15.61 25.97
CA GLY A 246 10.87 15.35 27.16
C GLY A 246 11.28 13.88 27.35
N LEU A 247 11.30 13.08 26.27
CA LEU A 247 11.46 11.62 26.35
C LEU A 247 12.83 11.10 25.85
N SER A 248 13.78 12.00 25.61
CA SER A 248 15.10 11.67 25.02
C SER A 248 15.93 10.69 25.84
N SER A 249 15.67 10.58 27.15
CA SER A 249 16.33 9.62 28.03
C SER A 249 15.80 8.19 27.89
N LYS A 250 14.61 8.02 27.30
CA LYS A 250 13.89 6.75 27.16
C LYS A 250 13.81 6.26 25.72
N ILE A 251 13.98 7.14 24.73
CA ILE A 251 13.83 6.82 23.32
C ILE A 251 15.14 7.06 22.56
N LYS A 252 15.67 6.01 21.92
CA LYS A 252 16.85 6.06 21.06
C LYS A 252 16.46 5.88 19.60
N VAL A 253 16.71 6.91 18.77
CA VAL A 253 16.49 6.84 17.32
C VAL A 253 17.78 6.52 16.57
N LEU A 254 17.82 5.37 15.89
CA LEU A 254 18.95 4.90 15.09
C LEU A 254 18.68 5.09 13.60
N LEU A 255 19.72 5.50 12.87
CA LEU A 255 19.72 5.43 11.40
C LEU A 255 20.37 4.10 11.04
N CYS A 256 19.58 3.06 10.83
CA CYS A 256 20.06 1.69 10.78
C CYS A 256 19.09 0.83 9.98
N ASP A 257 19.63 -0.09 9.17
CA ASP A 257 18.83 -1.15 8.58
C ASP A 257 18.49 -2.20 9.63
N TYR A 258 17.28 -2.78 9.59
CA TYR A 258 16.89 -3.81 10.56
C TYR A 258 17.85 -5.02 10.53
N ARG A 259 18.41 -5.34 9.35
CA ARG A 259 19.38 -6.43 9.14
C ARG A 259 20.70 -6.21 9.89
N GLU A 260 20.98 -4.98 10.30
CA GLU A 260 22.19 -4.62 11.04
C GLU A 260 21.97 -4.68 12.57
N ILE A 261 20.72 -4.73 13.05
CA ILE A 261 20.39 -4.72 14.48
C ILE A 261 21.04 -5.86 15.27
N PRO A 262 21.04 -7.12 14.79
CA PRO A 262 21.64 -8.20 15.57
C PRO A 262 23.14 -7.99 15.84
N LYS A 263 23.84 -7.32 14.92
CA LYS A 263 25.27 -6.97 15.05
C LYS A 263 25.54 -5.95 16.15
N LEU A 264 24.53 -5.22 16.62
CA LEU A 264 24.66 -4.30 17.74
C LEU A 264 24.75 -5.02 19.09
N GLY A 265 24.47 -6.32 19.15
CA GLY A 265 24.49 -7.10 20.39
C GLY A 265 23.41 -6.73 21.40
N ILE A 266 22.43 -5.89 21.00
CA ILE A 266 21.31 -5.50 21.84
C ILE A 266 20.24 -6.60 21.78
N ARG A 267 19.62 -6.89 22.92
CA ARG A 267 18.44 -7.75 23.02
C ARG A 267 17.27 -6.91 23.48
N PHE A 268 16.08 -7.29 23.02
CA PHE A 268 14.84 -6.60 23.32
C PHE A 268 13.86 -7.56 23.96
N ASP A 269 12.92 -7.00 24.72
CA ASP A 269 11.86 -7.77 25.39
C ASP A 269 10.61 -7.87 24.51
N LYS A 270 10.39 -6.86 23.65
CA LYS A 270 9.27 -6.75 22.71
C LYS A 270 9.73 -6.18 21.36
N VAL A 271 9.08 -6.59 20.28
CA VAL A 271 9.27 -6.02 18.94
C VAL A 271 7.93 -5.50 18.40
N VAL A 272 7.92 -4.29 17.86
CA VAL A 272 6.79 -3.73 17.13
C VAL A 272 7.25 -3.28 15.75
N SER A 273 6.53 -3.68 14.71
CA SER A 273 6.78 -3.28 13.32
C SER A 273 5.47 -2.94 12.65
N ILE A 274 5.31 -1.69 12.20
CA ILE A 274 4.08 -1.21 11.59
C ILE A 274 4.36 -0.81 10.15
N GLU A 275 3.74 -1.52 9.20
CA GLU A 275 3.75 -1.24 7.75
C GLU A 275 5.16 -1.07 7.16
N MET A 276 6.07 -1.94 7.61
CA MET A 276 7.45 -2.01 7.12
C MET A 276 7.65 -3.21 6.18
N LEU A 277 6.89 -4.30 6.38
CA LEU A 277 7.10 -5.58 5.69
C LEU A 277 6.96 -5.47 4.17
N GLU A 278 6.10 -4.55 3.71
CA GLU A 278 5.87 -4.24 2.31
C GLU A 278 7.13 -3.73 1.60
N HIS A 279 8.09 -3.21 2.36
CA HIS A 279 9.34 -2.65 1.83
C HIS A 279 10.51 -3.63 1.87
N THR A 280 10.37 -4.82 2.47
CA THR A 280 11.47 -5.80 2.51
C THR A 280 11.68 -6.48 1.17
N GLY A 281 10.61 -6.68 0.40
CA GLY A 281 10.62 -7.54 -0.78
C GLY A 281 10.45 -9.01 -0.42
N ILE A 282 9.88 -9.79 -1.36
CA ILE A 282 9.52 -11.20 -1.15
C ILE A 282 10.72 -12.09 -0.76
N GLU A 283 11.88 -11.84 -1.36
CA GLU A 283 13.12 -12.60 -1.16
C GLU A 283 13.64 -12.49 0.29
N HIS A 284 13.34 -11.37 0.97
CA HIS A 284 13.86 -11.03 2.30
C HIS A 284 12.88 -11.31 3.44
N LEU A 285 11.66 -11.77 3.16
CA LEU A 285 10.65 -12.05 4.20
C LEU A 285 11.16 -13.06 5.23
N ARG A 286 11.90 -14.10 4.80
CA ARG A 286 12.49 -15.09 5.70
C ARG A 286 13.57 -14.45 6.59
N GLU A 287 14.45 -13.65 6.01
CA GLU A 287 15.51 -12.94 6.73
C GLU A 287 14.90 -11.98 7.76
N TYR A 288 13.82 -11.29 7.41
CA TYR A 288 13.08 -10.39 8.29
C TYR A 288 12.67 -11.05 9.62
N PHE A 289 11.99 -12.20 9.56
CA PHE A 289 11.60 -12.93 10.77
C PHE A 289 12.79 -13.60 11.48
N GLY A 290 13.86 -13.95 10.74
CA GLY A 290 15.13 -14.40 11.32
C GLY A 290 15.80 -13.32 12.18
N VAL A 291 15.78 -12.06 11.74
CA VAL A 291 16.27 -10.93 12.53
C VAL A 291 15.43 -10.75 13.79
N ILE A 292 14.10 -10.76 13.68
CA ILE A 292 13.22 -10.64 14.85
C ILE A 292 13.53 -11.73 15.88
N LYS A 293 13.72 -12.98 15.44
CA LYS A 293 14.11 -14.09 16.31
C LYS A 293 15.42 -13.80 17.05
N GLU A 294 16.45 -13.33 16.36
CA GLU A 294 17.79 -13.14 16.94
C GLU A 294 17.81 -12.06 18.03
N VAL A 295 17.02 -11.00 17.84
CA VAL A 295 16.98 -9.84 18.74
C VAL A 295 15.98 -10.00 19.89
N LEU A 296 15.08 -10.98 19.82
CA LEU A 296 13.99 -11.22 20.77
C LEU A 296 14.05 -12.65 21.36
N PRO A 297 15.07 -12.95 22.21
CA PRO A 297 15.32 -14.31 22.69
C PRO A 297 14.50 -14.71 23.94
N GLY A 298 13.82 -13.78 24.61
CA GLY A 298 13.15 -14.00 25.90
C GLY A 298 12.04 -15.05 25.87
N GLU A 299 11.69 -15.60 27.04
CA GLU A 299 10.59 -16.57 27.18
C GLU A 299 9.21 -15.92 27.10
N ASP A 300 9.12 -14.66 27.53
CA ASP A 300 7.92 -13.82 27.43
C ASP A 300 7.93 -12.94 26.16
N ALA A 301 8.78 -13.28 25.19
CA ALA A 301 8.94 -12.57 23.92
C ALA A 301 7.60 -12.47 23.16
N ILE A 302 7.23 -11.23 22.83
CA ILE A 302 6.09 -10.94 21.96
C ILE A 302 6.54 -9.97 20.87
N ALA A 303 6.20 -10.29 19.62
CA ALA A 303 6.33 -9.38 18.49
C ALA A 303 4.97 -9.08 17.89
N THR A 304 4.76 -7.83 17.49
CA THR A 304 3.58 -7.42 16.70
C THR A 304 4.05 -6.89 15.36
N VAL A 305 3.50 -7.45 14.29
CA VAL A 305 3.84 -7.07 12.91
C VAL A 305 2.54 -6.72 12.19
N GLN A 306 2.37 -5.44 11.86
CA GLN A 306 1.32 -4.97 10.97
C GLN A 306 1.89 -4.78 9.57
N ALA A 307 1.17 -5.25 8.56
CA ALA A 307 1.52 -5.03 7.16
C ALA A 307 0.28 -4.99 6.28
N THR A 308 0.37 -4.22 5.20
CA THR A 308 -0.53 -4.27 4.06
C THR A 308 -0.25 -5.53 3.27
N MET A 309 -1.24 -6.40 3.20
CA MET A 309 -1.17 -7.70 2.55
C MET A 309 -2.15 -7.80 1.40
N MET A 310 -1.75 -8.52 0.36
CA MET A 310 -2.66 -8.87 -0.72
C MET A 310 -3.57 -10.02 -0.29
N SER A 311 -4.82 -9.96 -0.71
CA SER A 311 -5.77 -11.06 -0.58
C SER A 311 -5.29 -12.23 -1.44
N GLU A 312 -5.33 -13.43 -0.86
CA GLU A 312 -4.95 -14.63 -1.60
C GLU A 312 -5.89 -14.82 -2.78
N THR A 313 -5.32 -15.23 -3.91
CA THR A 313 -6.14 -15.96 -4.86
C THR A 313 -5.87 -17.44 -4.81
N VAL A 314 -6.83 -18.16 -4.22
CA VAL A 314 -7.02 -19.56 -4.53
C VAL A 314 -7.61 -19.64 -5.93
N SER A 315 -6.77 -19.87 -6.93
CA SER A 315 -7.24 -20.39 -8.21
C SER A 315 -7.66 -21.85 -7.97
N ILE A 316 -8.96 -22.10 -7.83
CA ILE A 316 -9.51 -23.45 -7.64
C ILE A 316 -9.22 -24.36 -8.86
N GLU A 317 -8.77 -23.78 -9.98
CA GLU A 317 -8.53 -24.50 -11.24
C GLU A 317 -7.23 -25.31 -11.29
N ASN A 318 -6.24 -25.05 -10.42
CA ASN A 318 -4.94 -25.72 -10.49
C ASN A 318 -4.37 -26.11 -9.10
N VAL A 319 -5.22 -26.50 -8.17
CA VAL A 319 -4.75 -27.36 -7.08
C VAL A 319 -4.59 -28.74 -7.72
N PRO A 320 -3.35 -29.29 -7.91
CA PRO A 320 -3.23 -30.72 -8.16
C PRO A 320 -4.02 -31.37 -7.05
N VAL A 321 -4.96 -32.26 -7.37
CA VAL A 321 -5.81 -32.94 -6.38
C VAL A 321 -4.89 -33.51 -5.29
N LEU A 322 -4.63 -32.69 -4.27
CA LEU A 322 -4.02 -33.07 -3.02
C LEU A 322 -5.15 -33.85 -2.39
N ASP A 323 -4.99 -35.15 -2.54
CA ASP A 323 -5.90 -36.20 -2.15
C ASP A 323 -6.74 -35.75 -0.95
N ARG A 324 -8.06 -35.63 -1.14
CA ARG A 324 -9.00 -35.20 -0.09
C ARG A 324 -8.90 -36.08 1.16
N ALA A 325 -8.30 -37.28 1.04
CA ALA A 325 -7.97 -38.16 2.16
C ALA A 325 -6.80 -37.65 3.03
N ALA A 326 -5.82 -36.92 2.48
CA ALA A 326 -4.66 -36.44 3.23
C ALA A 326 -4.98 -35.30 4.21
N LEU A 327 -6.05 -34.53 3.94
CA LEU A 327 -6.56 -33.49 4.84
C LEU A 327 -7.46 -34.03 5.96
N THR A 328 -7.90 -35.29 5.86
CA THR A 328 -8.81 -35.91 6.84
C THR A 328 -8.18 -37.05 7.63
N GLN A 329 -7.07 -37.66 7.17
CA GLN A 329 -6.49 -38.85 7.82
C GLN A 329 -4.96 -38.86 7.98
N GLY A 330 -4.29 -37.70 7.94
CA GLY A 330 -2.85 -37.57 8.23
C GLY A 330 -2.57 -36.78 9.52
N PRO A 331 -1.37 -36.91 10.13
CA PRO A 331 -0.97 -36.19 11.35
C PRO A 331 -0.84 -34.66 11.17
N LEU A 332 -1.22 -34.13 10.01
CA LEU A 332 -1.30 -32.70 9.67
C LEU A 332 -2.57 -32.00 10.20
N GLY A 333 -3.49 -32.74 10.82
CA GLY A 333 -4.70 -32.22 11.48
C GLY A 333 -4.45 -31.38 12.74
N THR A 334 -3.19 -31.23 13.17
CA THR A 334 -2.79 -30.47 14.37
C THR A 334 -2.04 -29.17 14.06
N CYS A 335 -1.82 -28.84 12.78
CA CYS A 335 -1.12 -27.61 12.40
C CYS A 335 -2.01 -26.38 12.66
N SER A 336 -1.61 -25.55 13.62
CA SER A 336 -2.29 -24.29 14.01
C SER A 336 -2.53 -23.37 12.81
N ILE A 337 -1.63 -23.37 11.82
CA ILE A 337 -1.72 -22.61 10.56
C ILE A 337 -2.95 -23.06 9.74
N CYS A 338 -3.18 -24.37 9.62
CA CYS A 338 -4.33 -24.91 8.87
C CYS A 338 -5.66 -24.63 9.59
N ARG A 339 -5.65 -24.53 10.93
CA ARG A 339 -6.82 -24.19 11.73
C ARG A 339 -7.17 -22.70 11.62
N ILE A 340 -6.18 -21.81 11.74
CA ILE A 340 -6.37 -20.36 11.61
C ILE A 340 -6.81 -19.99 10.18
N ALA A 341 -6.21 -20.62 9.16
CA ALA A 341 -6.63 -20.44 7.77
C ALA A 341 -8.08 -20.90 7.53
N LYS A 342 -8.53 -21.98 8.19
CA LYS A 342 -9.93 -22.45 8.11
C LYS A 342 -10.91 -21.54 8.87
N GLU A 343 -10.55 -21.08 10.05
CA GLU A 343 -11.43 -20.26 10.90
C GLU A 343 -11.64 -18.84 10.32
N GLN A 344 -10.61 -18.21 9.73
CA GLN A 344 -10.71 -16.86 9.15
C GLN A 344 -11.40 -16.78 7.77
N ILE A 345 -11.47 -17.89 7.02
CA ILE A 345 -12.27 -17.95 5.79
C ILE A 345 -13.78 -17.92 6.11
N VAL A 346 -14.17 -18.27 7.35
CA VAL A 346 -15.57 -18.51 7.73
C VAL A 346 -16.17 -17.40 8.61
N SER A 347 -15.37 -16.58 9.31
CA SER A 347 -15.85 -15.66 10.36
C SER A 347 -15.79 -14.16 10.01
N SER A 348 -16.26 -13.74 8.83
CA SER A 348 -16.59 -12.33 8.57
C SER A 348 -18.10 -12.12 8.67
N PRO A 349 -18.66 -11.70 9.82
CA PRO A 349 -20.07 -11.35 9.90
C PRO A 349 -20.28 -9.92 9.38
N ASN A 350 -21.27 -9.75 8.49
CA ASN A 350 -21.92 -8.50 8.08
C ASN A 350 -21.08 -7.44 7.34
N THR A 351 -21.06 -7.57 6.01
CA THR A 351 -21.47 -6.48 5.10
C THR A 351 -22.15 -7.15 3.91
N SER A 352 -23.27 -6.61 3.43
CA SER A 352 -24.03 -7.12 2.28
C SER A 352 -23.16 -7.09 1.02
N ALA A 353 -22.37 -8.14 0.82
CA ALA A 353 -21.51 -8.32 -0.33
C ALA A 353 -22.38 -8.82 -1.49
N ALA A 354 -22.54 -7.98 -2.52
CA ALA A 354 -22.84 -8.48 -3.85
C ALA A 354 -21.72 -9.49 -4.19
N SER A 355 -22.09 -10.76 -4.31
CA SER A 355 -21.18 -11.89 -4.48
C SER A 355 -20.28 -11.71 -5.71
N LEU A 356 -18.98 -11.50 -5.51
CA LEU A 356 -17.98 -11.48 -6.57
C LEU A 356 -17.56 -12.92 -6.95
N PRO A 357 -17.40 -13.25 -8.24
CA PRO A 357 -17.06 -14.61 -8.67
C PRO A 357 -15.58 -14.98 -8.42
N PRO A 358 -15.30 -16.27 -8.14
CA PRO A 358 -13.95 -16.78 -7.84
C PRO A 358 -13.08 -16.82 -9.11
N GLY A 359 -11.78 -16.56 -8.94
CA GLY A 359 -10.78 -16.56 -10.02
C GLY A 359 -10.12 -15.20 -10.21
N ILE A 360 -8.93 -15.05 -9.63
CA ILE A 360 -8.00 -13.92 -9.73
C ILE A 360 -6.61 -14.52 -10.01
N GLN A 361 -5.83 -13.88 -10.87
CA GLN A 361 -4.38 -14.12 -10.91
C GLN A 361 -3.70 -12.77 -10.72
N VAL A 362 -2.72 -12.75 -9.82
CA VAL A 362 -2.11 -11.54 -9.22
C VAL A 362 -1.06 -10.89 -10.14
N GLU A 363 -0.73 -11.51 -11.28
CA GLU A 363 0.27 -10.99 -12.23
C GLU A 363 0.00 -9.54 -12.70
N THR A 364 -1.27 -9.13 -12.72
CA THR A 364 -1.71 -7.84 -13.29
C THR A 364 -1.54 -6.63 -12.35
N TYR A 365 -1.37 -6.84 -11.03
CA TYR A 365 -1.29 -5.74 -10.05
C TYR A 365 0.13 -5.12 -9.92
N ARG A 366 1.14 -5.82 -10.43
CA ARG A 366 2.58 -5.52 -10.28
C ARG A 366 3.12 -4.28 -11.03
N PRO A 367 2.66 -3.93 -12.24
CA PRO A 367 3.40 -2.97 -13.06
C PRO A 367 3.32 -1.52 -12.56
N TRP A 368 2.18 -1.05 -12.05
CA TRP A 368 1.99 0.40 -11.84
C TRP A 368 2.66 0.96 -10.56
N LEU A 369 2.41 0.36 -9.38
CA LEU A 369 3.00 0.83 -8.10
C LEU A 369 4.53 0.87 -8.12
N SER A 370 5.14 -0.10 -8.80
CA SER A 370 6.58 -0.20 -8.97
C SER A 370 7.12 0.75 -10.06
N ARG A 371 6.34 1.07 -11.10
CA ARG A 371 6.77 1.93 -12.23
C ARG A 371 6.53 3.42 -12.03
N VAL A 372 5.51 3.82 -11.28
CA VAL A 372 5.19 5.24 -11.03
C VAL A 372 6.01 5.82 -9.86
N GLN A 373 7.03 5.09 -9.41
CA GLN A 373 8.00 5.55 -8.42
C GLN A 373 7.35 5.96 -7.07
N ILE A 374 6.14 5.51 -6.75
CA ILE A 374 5.49 5.77 -5.45
C ILE A 374 5.93 4.76 -4.40
N PHE A 375 6.36 3.55 -4.75
CA PHE A 375 7.12 2.66 -3.86
C PHE A 375 8.02 1.72 -4.66
N PRO A 376 9.19 2.19 -5.16
CA PRO A 376 10.13 1.34 -5.88
C PRO A 376 10.61 0.21 -4.96
N GLY A 377 10.57 -1.03 -5.46
CA GLY A 377 10.98 -2.22 -4.72
C GLY A 377 9.97 -2.74 -3.69
N ALA A 378 8.84 -2.07 -3.45
CA ALA A 378 7.84 -2.56 -2.51
C ALA A 378 7.06 -3.76 -3.06
N TYR A 379 6.82 -4.73 -2.18
CA TYR A 379 6.07 -5.95 -2.43
C TYR A 379 5.17 -6.23 -1.21
N PRO A 380 3.85 -5.96 -1.29
CA PRO A 380 2.92 -6.37 -0.25
C PRO A 380 2.76 -7.89 -0.30
N PRO A 381 3.16 -8.66 0.72
CA PRO A 381 3.05 -10.12 0.70
C PRO A 381 1.60 -10.58 0.87
N SER A 382 1.30 -11.85 0.54
CA SER A 382 0.05 -12.48 1.01
C SER A 382 0.18 -12.94 2.46
N LEU A 383 -0.97 -13.24 3.09
CA LEU A 383 -0.99 -13.83 4.43
C LEU A 383 -0.23 -15.17 4.45
N LEU A 384 -0.53 -16.12 3.55
CA LEU A 384 0.20 -17.38 3.47
C LEU A 384 1.71 -17.21 3.27
N GLN A 385 2.14 -16.29 2.39
CA GLN A 385 3.57 -16.01 2.20
C GLN A 385 4.22 -15.52 3.49
N THR A 386 3.51 -14.67 4.23
CA THR A 386 3.99 -14.14 5.51
C THR A 386 4.06 -15.23 6.58
N LEU A 387 3.02 -16.07 6.70
CA LEU A 387 3.00 -17.21 7.64
C LEU A 387 4.11 -18.22 7.34
N GLN A 388 4.35 -18.53 6.05
CA GLN A 388 5.47 -19.38 5.63
C GLN A 388 6.82 -18.74 5.90
N ALA A 389 6.93 -17.42 5.82
CA ALA A 389 8.16 -16.70 6.14
C ALA A 389 8.41 -16.63 7.64
N ILE A 390 7.38 -16.53 8.47
CA ILE A 390 7.45 -16.65 9.93
C ILE A 390 8.03 -18.02 10.26
N ASP A 391 7.35 -19.11 9.85
CA ASP A 391 7.81 -20.48 10.05
C ASP A 391 9.25 -20.70 9.52
N LYS A 392 9.49 -20.27 8.27
CA LYS A 392 10.77 -20.17 7.55
C LYS A 392 11.92 -19.54 8.35
N GLY A 393 11.63 -18.38 8.92
CA GLY A 393 12.61 -17.42 9.44
C GLY A 393 12.83 -17.57 10.93
N SER A 394 11.75 -17.80 11.69
CA SER A 394 11.84 -18.08 13.12
C SER A 394 12.23 -19.52 13.39
N GLY A 395 11.91 -20.46 12.50
CA GLY A 395 11.80 -21.87 12.86
C GLY A 395 10.75 -22.04 13.97
N ASP A 396 10.94 -23.02 14.85
CA ASP A 396 10.07 -23.27 16.00
C ASP A 396 10.21 -22.25 17.15
N HIS A 397 10.80 -21.07 16.92
CA HIS A 397 11.01 -20.07 17.97
C HIS A 397 9.74 -19.28 18.28
N PHE A 398 8.95 -18.94 17.26
CA PHE A 398 7.69 -18.23 17.42
C PHE A 398 6.52 -19.08 16.94
N ILE A 399 5.38 -18.93 17.61
CA ILE A 399 4.08 -19.34 17.10
C ILE A 399 3.25 -18.09 16.80
N VAL A 400 2.39 -18.21 15.78
CA VAL A 400 1.37 -17.20 15.50
C VAL A 400 0.24 -17.39 16.51
N ASP A 401 0.10 -16.42 17.40
CA ASP A 401 -0.90 -16.44 18.45
C ASP A 401 -2.21 -15.79 17.98
N ARG A 402 -2.10 -14.69 17.23
CA ARG A 402 -3.26 -13.93 16.76
C ARG A 402 -2.98 -13.31 15.40
N VAL A 403 -4.00 -13.33 14.54
CA VAL A 403 -4.03 -12.64 13.24
C VAL A 403 -5.31 -11.82 13.22
N GLU A 404 -5.19 -10.52 13.04
CA GLU A 404 -6.33 -9.61 13.00
C GLU A 404 -6.23 -8.72 11.78
N THR A 405 -7.38 -8.30 11.26
CA THR A 405 -7.45 -7.38 10.13
C THR A 405 -8.11 -6.10 10.57
N PHE A 406 -7.46 -4.98 10.29
CA PHE A 406 -8.06 -3.67 10.49
C PHE A 406 -8.63 -3.16 9.16
N GLY A 407 -9.93 -2.85 9.17
CA GLY A 407 -10.52 -1.98 8.16
C GLY A 407 -10.24 -0.54 8.55
N GLY A 408 -9.78 0.30 7.62
CA GLY A 408 -9.61 1.72 7.93
C GLY A 408 -8.81 2.55 6.96
N LEU A 409 -7.94 1.92 6.16
CA LEU A 409 -7.16 2.65 5.16
C LEU A 409 -8.02 3.38 4.15
N GLY A 410 -9.17 2.83 3.73
CA GLY A 410 -10.07 3.51 2.80
C GLY A 410 -10.52 4.90 3.27
N ARG A 411 -10.90 5.03 4.54
CA ARG A 411 -11.26 6.33 5.15
C ARG A 411 -10.02 7.21 5.36
N ALA A 412 -8.91 6.65 5.82
CA ALA A 412 -7.67 7.41 6.03
C ALA A 412 -7.17 8.06 4.73
N PHE A 413 -7.21 7.30 3.64
CA PHE A 413 -6.91 7.72 2.28
C PHE A 413 -7.79 8.87 1.79
N GLN A 414 -9.09 8.81 2.10
CA GLN A 414 -10.00 9.91 1.81
C GLN A 414 -9.59 11.17 2.59
N GLU A 415 -9.39 11.07 3.90
CA GLU A 415 -9.06 12.22 4.75
C GLU A 415 -7.70 12.84 4.38
N TRP A 416 -6.67 12.02 4.13
CA TRP A 416 -5.36 12.48 3.65
C TRP A 416 -5.46 13.18 2.30
N GLY A 417 -6.26 12.66 1.38
CA GLY A 417 -6.43 13.27 0.07
C GLY A 417 -7.15 14.59 0.07
N GLU A 418 -8.23 14.69 0.85
CA GLU A 418 -8.95 15.94 1.04
C GLU A 418 -8.03 17.00 1.66
N ALA A 419 -7.26 16.63 2.68
CA ALA A 419 -6.28 17.53 3.30
C ALA A 419 -5.18 17.95 2.33
N PHE A 420 -4.62 17.00 1.56
CA PHE A 420 -3.60 17.26 0.55
C PHE A 420 -4.10 18.24 -0.52
N GLY A 421 -5.33 18.03 -1.01
CA GLY A 421 -5.96 18.87 -2.02
C GLY A 421 -6.20 20.30 -1.52
N ARG A 422 -6.68 20.46 -0.28
CA ARG A 422 -6.90 21.77 0.34
C ARG A 422 -5.59 22.52 0.58
N GLU A 423 -4.56 21.83 1.06
CA GLU A 423 -3.30 22.45 1.49
C GLU A 423 -2.24 22.56 0.38
N PHE A 424 -2.58 22.18 -0.85
CA PHE A 424 -1.55 22.05 -1.88
C PHE A 424 -0.93 23.40 -2.24
N ASP A 425 -1.75 24.36 -2.66
CA ASP A 425 -1.25 25.64 -3.15
C ASP A 425 -0.71 26.51 -1.99
N SER A 426 -1.21 26.32 -0.76
CA SER A 426 -0.83 27.07 0.44
C SER A 426 0.46 26.56 1.11
N ARG A 427 0.63 25.23 1.24
CA ARG A 427 1.70 24.63 2.05
C ARG A 427 2.60 23.69 1.25
N ILE A 428 2.02 22.81 0.43
CA ILE A 428 2.78 21.74 -0.26
C ILE A 428 3.60 22.30 -1.42
N ARG A 429 3.00 23.08 -2.33
CA ARG A 429 3.69 23.71 -3.47
C ARG A 429 4.89 24.54 -2.99
N PRO A 430 4.77 25.43 -1.98
CA PRO A 430 5.93 26.12 -1.42
C PRO A 430 7.01 25.19 -0.87
N ALA A 431 6.62 24.14 -0.12
CA ALA A 431 7.57 23.18 0.44
C ALA A 431 8.34 22.39 -0.64
N LEU A 432 7.67 22.04 -1.75
CA LEU A 432 8.29 21.35 -2.88
C LEU A 432 9.29 22.24 -3.62
N VAL A 433 8.93 23.50 -3.86
CA VAL A 433 9.79 24.48 -4.55
C VAL A 433 10.98 24.88 -3.66
N ALA A 434 10.81 24.95 -2.35
CA ALA A 434 11.90 25.23 -1.42
C ALA A 434 12.90 24.06 -1.30
N GLY A 435 12.40 22.81 -1.37
CA GLY A 435 13.22 21.60 -1.22
C GLY A 435 13.95 21.14 -2.49
N ARG A 436 13.57 21.60 -3.68
CA ARG A 436 14.18 21.21 -4.97
C ARG A 436 14.54 22.42 -5.81
N ARG A 437 15.76 22.42 -6.36
CA ARG A 437 16.27 23.50 -7.22
C ARG A 437 15.39 23.63 -8.48
N GLN A 438 14.67 24.75 -8.60
CA GLN A 438 13.91 25.21 -9.78
C GLN A 438 13.04 24.13 -10.46
N LEU A 439 12.01 23.64 -9.77
CA LEU A 439 10.90 22.94 -10.45
C LEU A 439 10.11 23.94 -11.30
N CYS A 440 9.84 23.61 -12.56
CA CYS A 440 8.94 24.40 -13.40
C CYS A 440 7.46 24.10 -13.07
N ASP A 441 6.53 24.98 -13.45
CA ASP A 441 5.09 24.80 -13.16
C ASP A 441 4.54 23.49 -13.75
N VAL A 442 5.10 22.98 -14.85
CA VAL A 442 4.72 21.70 -15.43
C VAL A 442 5.09 20.54 -14.51
N GLU A 443 6.29 20.55 -13.91
CA GLU A 443 6.72 19.50 -12.97
C GLU A 443 5.93 19.56 -11.66
N VAL A 444 5.56 20.76 -11.21
CA VAL A 444 4.67 20.95 -10.05
C VAL A 444 3.27 20.44 -10.37
N GLU A 445 2.76 20.69 -11.59
CA GLU A 445 1.46 20.18 -12.02
C GLU A 445 1.48 18.66 -12.25
N GLU A 446 2.56 18.09 -12.76
CA GLU A 446 2.77 16.64 -12.80
C GLU A 446 2.83 16.06 -11.39
N PHE A 447 3.51 16.73 -10.46
CA PHE A 447 3.52 16.32 -9.05
C PHE A 447 2.11 16.41 -8.47
N ARG A 448 1.37 17.49 -8.72
CA ARG A 448 -0.06 17.64 -8.42
C ARG A 448 -0.92 16.60 -9.13
N ARG A 449 -0.56 16.06 -10.28
CA ARG A 449 -1.35 15.00 -10.93
C ARG A 449 -0.98 13.62 -10.40
N LYS A 450 0.29 13.43 -10.03
CA LYS A 450 0.78 12.26 -9.29
C LYS A 450 0.17 12.21 -7.88
N TRP A 451 -0.07 13.36 -7.24
CA TRP A 451 -0.49 13.46 -5.83
C TRP A 451 -1.87 14.10 -5.54
N GLN A 452 -2.34 15.10 -6.30
CA GLN A 452 -3.53 15.94 -6.02
C GLN A 452 -4.70 15.92 -7.02
N ALA A 453 -4.63 15.54 -8.30
CA ALA A 453 -5.72 15.93 -9.22
C ALA A 453 -7.12 15.35 -8.86
N SER A 454 -7.90 16.20 -8.18
CA SER A 454 -9.30 16.21 -7.75
C SER A 454 -9.94 14.97 -7.13
N CYS A 455 -9.15 13.98 -6.79
CA CYS A 455 -9.37 13.06 -5.68
C CYS A 455 -8.00 12.36 -5.46
N PRO A 456 -7.61 11.89 -4.27
CA PRO A 456 -6.36 11.15 -4.00
C PRO A 456 -6.20 9.81 -4.77
N LEU A 457 -6.87 9.69 -5.89
CA LEU A 457 -7.47 8.51 -6.41
C LEU A 457 -6.74 7.98 -7.65
N PHE A 458 -5.41 7.94 -7.72
CA PHE A 458 -4.84 6.77 -8.38
C PHE A 458 -4.32 5.87 -7.29
N TYR A 459 -3.29 6.27 -6.54
CA TYR A 459 -2.78 5.44 -5.44
C TYR A 459 -3.84 5.17 -4.38
N PHE A 460 -4.43 6.20 -3.77
CA PHE A 460 -5.33 5.99 -2.65
C PHE A 460 -6.75 5.57 -3.06
N ALA A 461 -7.24 5.86 -4.27
CA ALA A 461 -8.47 5.23 -4.80
C ALA A 461 -8.22 3.80 -5.14
N TYR A 462 -7.10 3.52 -5.80
CA TYR A 462 -6.76 2.16 -6.16
C TYR A 462 -6.65 1.35 -4.89
N CYS A 463 -5.95 1.86 -3.88
CA CYS A 463 -5.88 1.22 -2.59
C CYS A 463 -7.26 1.20 -1.92
N GLN A 464 -8.01 2.30 -1.83
CA GLN A 464 -9.37 2.33 -1.27
C GLN A 464 -10.31 1.34 -1.95
N ALA A 465 -10.38 1.32 -3.28
CA ALA A 465 -11.15 0.38 -4.07
C ALA A 465 -10.63 -1.04 -3.87
N ALA A 466 -9.32 -1.24 -3.75
CA ALA A 466 -8.72 -2.53 -3.43
C ALA A 466 -9.07 -3.00 -2.01
N PHE A 467 -9.23 -2.08 -1.05
CA PHE A 467 -9.68 -2.34 0.33
C PHE A 467 -11.19 -2.59 0.39
N GLU A 468 -12.01 -1.75 -0.26
CA GLU A 468 -13.47 -1.92 -0.41
C GLU A 468 -13.79 -3.25 -1.09
N ALA A 469 -12.99 -3.64 -2.09
CA ALA A 469 -13.09 -4.92 -2.77
C ALA A 469 -12.39 -6.08 -2.05
N GLN A 470 -11.77 -5.80 -0.90
CA GLN A 470 -11.06 -6.77 -0.08
C GLN A 470 -9.93 -7.53 -0.81
N THR A 471 -9.36 -6.93 -1.86
CA THR A 471 -8.18 -7.43 -2.58
C THR A 471 -6.86 -7.07 -1.90
N VAL A 472 -6.86 -6.03 -1.05
CA VAL A 472 -5.74 -5.65 -0.18
C VAL A 472 -6.31 -5.40 1.22
N ARG A 473 -5.58 -5.80 2.27
CA ARG A 473 -6.00 -5.67 3.67
C ARG A 473 -4.81 -5.31 4.55
N THR A 474 -5.06 -4.61 5.66
CA THR A 474 -4.04 -4.44 6.71
C THR A 474 -4.21 -5.58 7.69
N VAL A 475 -3.15 -6.35 7.88
CA VAL A 475 -3.13 -7.50 8.77
C VAL A 475 -2.12 -7.25 9.87
N THR A 476 -2.54 -7.48 11.11
CA THR A 476 -1.68 -7.48 12.28
C THR A 476 -1.51 -8.90 12.78
N ILE A 477 -0.25 -9.33 12.91
CA ILE A 477 0.12 -10.64 13.39
C ILE A 477 0.85 -10.48 14.73
N ARG A 478 0.34 -11.18 15.76
CA ARG A 478 1.03 -11.33 17.04
C ARG A 478 1.78 -12.65 17.05
N LEU A 479 3.08 -12.55 17.29
CA LEU A 479 3.99 -13.68 17.47
C LEU A 479 4.35 -13.78 18.94
N VAL A 480 4.34 -15.00 19.46
CA VAL A 480 4.77 -15.29 20.84
C VAL A 480 5.76 -16.43 20.84
N ARG A 481 6.60 -16.50 21.88
CA ARG A 481 7.57 -17.60 22.03
C ARG A 481 6.86 -18.96 22.08
N THR A 482 7.39 -19.95 21.36
CA THR A 482 6.92 -21.34 21.46
C THR A 482 7.06 -21.84 22.90
N GLY A 483 5.98 -22.42 23.43
CA GLY A 483 5.93 -22.89 24.82
C GLY A 483 5.61 -21.80 25.85
N ALA A 484 5.42 -20.55 25.42
CA ALA A 484 4.95 -19.50 26.32
C ALA A 484 3.59 -19.85 26.92
N ARG A 485 3.43 -19.64 28.24
CA ARG A 485 2.17 -19.80 28.98
C ARG A 485 1.16 -18.68 28.67
N ILE A 486 0.96 -18.33 27.40
CA ILE A 486 0.07 -17.23 26.98
C ILE A 486 -1.38 -17.70 26.73
N LEU A 487 -1.65 -18.99 26.92
CA LEU A 487 -2.95 -19.61 26.65
C LEU A 487 -3.89 -19.56 27.88
N ALA A 488 -4.54 -18.44 28.16
CA ALA A 488 -5.84 -18.44 28.88
C ALA A 488 -6.54 -17.08 28.99
N GLN A 489 -5.82 -15.96 29.12
CA GLN A 489 -6.47 -14.71 29.58
C GLN A 489 -7.20 -13.91 28.48
N ASP A 490 -6.84 -14.05 27.21
CA ASP A 490 -7.42 -13.22 26.13
C ASP A 490 -8.65 -13.88 25.43
N TYR A 491 -9.17 -15.01 25.95
CA TYR A 491 -10.32 -15.72 25.34
C TYR A 491 -11.69 -15.33 25.94
N TYR A 492 -11.73 -14.53 27.01
CA TYR A 492 -12.95 -14.22 27.77
C TYR A 492 -13.23 -12.73 28.03
N GLU A 493 -12.42 -11.81 27.48
CA GLU A 493 -12.70 -10.36 27.46
C GLU A 493 -12.74 -9.88 26.01
#